data_AF-A0AAV4N5V2-F1
#
_entry.id   AF-A0AAV4N5V2-F1
#
_cell.length_a   1.000
_cell.length_b   1.000
_cell.length_c   1.000
_cell.angle_alpha   90.00
_cell.angle_beta   90.00
_cell.angle_gamma   90.00
#
_symmetry.space_group_name_H-M   'P 1'
#
loop_
_entity.id
_entity.type
_entity.pdbx_description
1 polymer ?
#
loop_
_entity_poly.entity_id
_entity_poly.type
_entity_poly.pdbx_seq_one_letter_code
_entity_poly.pdbx_strand_id
1 'polypeptide(L)'
;MLTDCNDSFHSYGFDLSLIQTARTCISFEFISSVRLFIYIKCIFTETKMSKKEKSLHEKMKNFFARKDTTPLNFEGMNVEPYVVSYEIMKDISSENNVNHRIKSLKDLYEHVVSKLLAQNVVEAICKQIEDLLSPNQSLETRHIVFQFFNGLIISQLDNLYITRSYFFRLIVTHKIPSDLMPRFEMFKALSQDGKQIKYFEEEIGPFLLSWFPDFVAIEKEAEFLALLVNVISHNAAYLDEVIIDSFINYINQLCSRSKKHEDVEESLKVLGAVVMFSHLPKPSLHKFICTLCITVNHEKFVSHSWEKMRYILGTYIGHTVIRYLCVVLEDINHHPDSRIVRGAVYFIGMALWGPNRVSSLTHPPAAIIPAFLKAVDRNSDIIAYEIILALKKLILDCGNQLVNRSLVWDDILEVVKRILLYPEFQGVSPSFSTYFQTVHNLITTLEEHCPEDSHENLYQMIDQCSHFQV
;
A
#
# COMPACT_ATOMS: atom_id res chain seq x y z
N MET A 1 13.62 15.97 -30.02
CA MET A 1 14.58 15.45 -31.00
C MET A 1 15.08 14.12 -30.47
N LEU A 2 14.67 13.06 -31.16
CA LEU A 2 15.06 11.67 -30.94
C LEU A 2 16.47 11.40 -31.51
N THR A 3 16.99 10.23 -31.14
CA THR A 3 18.08 9.43 -31.74
C THR A 3 19.52 9.95 -31.63
N ASP A 4 20.35 9.27 -30.83
CA ASP A 4 21.42 8.39 -31.34
C ASP A 4 22.32 7.90 -30.19
N CYS A 5 22.53 6.58 -30.13
CA CYS A 5 23.73 5.86 -29.65
C CYS A 5 23.35 4.42 -29.26
N ASN A 6 23.13 3.59 -30.29
CA ASN A 6 23.42 2.16 -30.23
C ASN A 6 24.86 1.96 -30.78
N ASP A 7 25.46 0.84 -30.38
CA ASP A 7 26.70 0.25 -30.88
C ASP A 7 28.00 0.63 -30.16
N SER A 8 28.32 -0.13 -29.11
CA SER A 8 29.65 -0.76 -28.98
C SER A 8 29.71 -1.70 -27.76
N PHE A 9 29.37 -2.99 -27.91
CA PHE A 9 29.77 -4.01 -26.94
C PHE A 9 30.03 -5.35 -27.63
N HIS A 10 31.28 -5.54 -28.07
CA HIS A 10 31.86 -6.87 -28.26
C HIS A 10 33.34 -6.82 -27.88
N SER A 11 33.66 -7.24 -26.67
CA SER A 11 34.76 -8.16 -26.34
C SER A 11 34.88 -8.22 -24.82
N TYR A 12 34.74 -9.40 -24.24
CA TYR A 12 35.52 -9.96 -23.13
C TYR A 12 34.74 -11.17 -22.61
N GLY A 13 35.26 -12.36 -22.94
CA GLY A 13 34.71 -13.63 -22.49
C GLY A 13 34.87 -13.77 -20.97
N PHE A 14 33.77 -14.11 -20.30
CA PHE A 14 33.78 -14.62 -18.94
C PHE A 14 33.04 -15.96 -18.90
N ASP A 15 33.68 -16.89 -18.22
CA ASP A 15 33.42 -18.32 -18.15
C ASP A 15 32.06 -18.62 -17.45
N LEU A 16 31.10 -19.16 -18.21
CA LEU A 16 29.74 -19.45 -17.73
C LEU A 16 29.65 -20.67 -16.80
N SER A 17 30.76 -21.34 -16.51
CA SER A 17 30.80 -22.56 -15.68
C SER A 17 30.87 -22.29 -14.16
N LEU A 18 31.26 -21.08 -13.72
CA LEU A 18 31.31 -20.72 -12.30
C LEU A 18 29.99 -20.17 -11.72
N ILE A 19 29.06 -19.72 -12.58
CA ILE A 19 27.77 -19.14 -12.15
C ILE A 19 26.73 -20.23 -11.83
N GLN A 20 26.94 -21.46 -12.31
CA GLN A 20 26.01 -22.57 -12.10
C GLN A 20 26.22 -23.28 -10.76
N THR A 21 27.40 -23.17 -10.14
CA THR A 21 27.71 -23.80 -8.84
C THR A 21 27.39 -22.87 -7.65
N ALA A 22 27.23 -21.55 -7.87
CA ALA A 22 26.82 -20.61 -6.82
C ALA A 22 25.29 -20.51 -6.65
N ARG A 23 24.50 -20.97 -7.63
CA ARG A 23 23.02 -20.94 -7.57
C ARG A 23 22.38 -22.10 -6.80
N THR A 24 23.14 -23.13 -6.45
CA THR A 24 22.65 -24.29 -5.70
C THR A 24 22.98 -24.27 -4.21
N CYS A 25 23.87 -23.40 -3.74
CA CYS A 25 24.23 -23.31 -2.30
C CYS A 25 23.48 -22.21 -1.51
N ILE A 26 22.70 -21.33 -2.14
CA ILE A 26 21.96 -20.25 -1.43
C ILE A 26 20.51 -20.66 -1.09
N SER A 27 20.04 -21.84 -1.52
CA SER A 27 18.63 -22.24 -1.37
C SER A 27 18.32 -23.18 -0.20
N PHE A 28 19.29 -23.57 0.64
CA PHE A 28 19.04 -24.59 1.68
C PHE A 28 19.30 -24.18 3.14
N GLU A 29 19.94 -23.05 3.43
CA GLU A 29 20.14 -22.59 4.83
C GLU A 29 19.26 -21.41 5.26
N PHE A 30 18.55 -20.72 4.34
CA PHE A 30 17.71 -19.58 4.71
C PHE A 30 16.26 -19.95 5.10
N ILE A 31 15.84 -21.20 4.89
CA ILE A 31 14.46 -21.67 5.13
C ILE A 31 14.27 -22.23 6.56
N SER A 32 15.35 -22.53 7.29
CA SER A 32 15.26 -23.12 8.64
C SER A 32 15.24 -22.10 9.79
N SER A 33 15.58 -20.83 9.56
CA SER A 33 15.60 -19.81 10.63
C SER A 33 14.35 -18.91 10.69
N VAL A 34 13.49 -18.93 9.67
CA VAL A 34 12.26 -18.10 9.63
C VAL A 34 11.05 -18.82 10.25
N ARG A 35 11.06 -20.15 10.33
CA ARG A 35 9.95 -20.93 10.91
C ARG A 35 9.96 -21.00 12.45
N LEU A 36 11.08 -20.72 13.11
CA LEU A 36 11.18 -20.74 14.57
C LEU A 36 10.82 -19.38 15.23
N PHE A 37 10.82 -18.28 14.47
CA PHE A 37 10.50 -16.95 14.99
C PHE A 37 9.00 -16.61 14.94
N ILE A 38 8.22 -17.34 14.14
CA ILE A 38 6.76 -17.16 14.02
C ILE A 38 6.00 -17.89 15.14
N TYR A 39 6.63 -18.84 15.84
CA TYR A 39 5.97 -19.66 16.86
C TYR A 39 5.95 -19.04 18.28
N ILE A 40 6.68 -17.95 18.56
CA ILE A 40 6.84 -17.40 19.92
C ILE A 40 6.10 -16.06 20.16
N LYS A 41 5.51 -15.44 19.13
CA LYS A 41 4.80 -14.14 19.29
C LYS A 41 3.26 -14.24 19.37
N CYS A 42 2.71 -15.45 19.47
CA CYS A 42 1.27 -15.71 19.62
C CYS A 42 0.76 -15.79 21.07
N ILE A 43 1.54 -15.37 22.06
CA ILE A 43 1.07 -15.28 23.46
C ILE A 43 1.22 -13.83 23.91
N PHE A 44 0.09 -13.24 24.31
CA PHE A 44 -0.17 -11.87 24.81
C PHE A 44 -0.86 -10.92 23.82
N THR A 45 -2.19 -10.84 23.93
CA THR A 45 -2.90 -9.65 24.46
C THR A 45 -4.42 -9.88 24.48
N GLU A 46 -4.98 -10.06 25.67
CA GLU A 46 -6.42 -9.87 25.93
C GLU A 46 -6.67 -8.42 26.31
N THR A 47 -7.69 -7.78 25.74
CA THR A 47 -8.45 -6.70 26.40
C THR A 47 -9.94 -6.83 26.09
N LYS A 48 -10.76 -6.68 27.14
CA LYS A 48 -12.24 -6.73 27.15
C LYS A 48 -12.87 -5.34 27.03
N MET A 49 -14.18 -5.36 26.76
CA MET A 49 -15.23 -4.30 26.77
C MET A 49 -15.53 -3.71 25.39
N SER A 50 -16.77 -3.44 24.98
CA SER A 50 -18.03 -3.15 25.68
C SER A 50 -19.24 -3.57 24.81
N LYS A 51 -20.39 -3.87 25.42
CA LYS A 51 -21.65 -4.24 24.74
C LYS A 51 -22.19 -3.06 23.91
N LYS A 52 -22.22 -3.22 22.59
CA LYS A 52 -22.96 -2.40 21.62
C LYS A 52 -24.24 -3.12 21.21
N GLU A 53 -25.31 -2.37 20.97
CA GLU A 53 -26.58 -2.92 20.47
C GLU A 53 -26.38 -3.65 19.15
N LYS A 54 -27.02 -4.83 19.04
CA LYS A 54 -26.77 -5.77 17.96
C LYS A 54 -27.33 -5.28 16.63
N SER A 55 -26.46 -5.09 15.64
CA SER A 55 -26.88 -4.75 14.27
C SER A 55 -27.66 -5.91 13.63
N LEU A 56 -28.47 -5.63 12.59
CA LEU A 56 -29.20 -6.65 11.82
C LEU A 56 -28.27 -7.78 11.33
N HIS A 57 -27.04 -7.43 10.99
CA HIS A 57 -25.97 -8.36 10.62
C HIS A 57 -25.62 -9.34 11.76
N GLU A 58 -25.57 -8.88 13.01
CA GLU A 58 -25.37 -9.75 14.18
C GLU A 58 -26.57 -10.64 14.46
N LYS A 59 -27.80 -10.17 14.22
CA LYS A 59 -29.00 -11.01 14.33
C LYS A 59 -28.95 -12.15 13.31
N MET A 60 -28.60 -11.87 12.05
CA MET A 60 -28.48 -12.89 11.01
C MET A 60 -27.31 -13.86 11.24
N LYS A 61 -26.16 -13.37 11.75
CA LYS A 61 -25.03 -14.22 12.14
C LYS A 61 -25.40 -15.24 13.23
N ASN A 62 -26.31 -14.90 14.13
CA ASN A 62 -26.80 -15.80 15.17
C ASN A 62 -27.78 -16.86 14.65
N PHE A 63 -28.48 -16.62 13.52
CA PHE A 63 -29.43 -17.57 12.95
C PHE A 63 -28.75 -18.72 12.18
N PHE A 64 -27.53 -18.51 11.68
CA PHE A 64 -26.72 -19.51 10.99
C PHE A 64 -25.40 -19.75 11.73
N ALA A 65 -25.45 -19.73 13.07
CA ALA A 65 -24.28 -19.71 13.94
C ALA A 65 -23.13 -20.59 13.42
N ARG A 66 -22.07 -19.90 12.98
CA ARG A 66 -20.78 -20.42 12.52
C ARG A 66 -20.24 -21.39 13.58
N LYS A 67 -20.26 -22.70 13.31
CA LYS A 67 -19.14 -23.53 13.80
C LYS A 67 -17.98 -23.19 12.89
N ASP A 68 -16.84 -22.80 13.46
CA ASP A 68 -15.60 -22.63 12.71
C ASP A 68 -15.33 -23.95 11.97
N THR A 69 -15.73 -23.98 10.70
CA THR A 69 -15.57 -25.13 9.82
C THR A 69 -14.36 -24.81 8.99
N THR A 70 -13.25 -25.43 9.35
CA THR A 70 -12.10 -25.57 8.46
C THR A 70 -12.61 -26.03 7.09
N PRO A 71 -12.12 -25.46 5.98
CA PRO A 71 -12.42 -25.99 4.66
C PRO A 71 -12.11 -27.49 4.65
N LEU A 72 -13.12 -28.32 4.38
CA LEU A 72 -12.93 -29.76 4.28
C LEU A 72 -12.22 -30.03 2.96
N ASN A 73 -10.95 -30.44 3.01
CA ASN A 73 -10.28 -30.96 1.83
C ASN A 73 -10.79 -32.40 1.60
N PHE A 74 -11.53 -32.59 0.52
CA PHE A 74 -12.08 -33.90 0.12
C PHE A 74 -11.13 -34.68 -0.81
N GLU A 75 -9.93 -34.15 -1.12
CA GLU A 75 -8.93 -34.86 -1.93
C GLU A 75 -8.57 -36.23 -1.30
N GLY A 76 -8.87 -37.31 -2.03
CA GLY A 76 -8.52 -38.67 -1.65
C GLY A 76 -9.48 -39.36 -0.66
N MET A 77 -10.57 -38.73 -0.25
CA MET A 77 -11.61 -39.38 0.56
C MET A 77 -12.70 -39.97 -0.34
N ASN A 78 -13.03 -41.26 -0.18
CA ASN A 78 -14.24 -41.88 -0.75
C ASN A 78 -15.47 -41.36 0.02
N VAL A 79 -15.85 -40.11 -0.22
CA VAL A 79 -17.10 -39.53 0.29
C VAL A 79 -18.15 -39.66 -0.80
N GLU A 80 -19.22 -40.40 -0.54
CA GLU A 80 -20.37 -40.41 -1.44
C GLU A 80 -20.94 -38.98 -1.53
N PRO A 81 -21.04 -38.40 -2.74
CA PRO A 81 -21.51 -37.04 -2.90
C PRO A 81 -22.99 -36.94 -2.49
N TYR A 82 -23.33 -35.88 -1.78
CA TYR A 82 -24.69 -35.61 -1.35
C TYR A 82 -25.57 -35.25 -2.55
N VAL A 83 -26.60 -36.07 -2.77
CA VAL A 83 -27.65 -35.82 -3.75
C VAL A 83 -28.78 -35.06 -3.06
N VAL A 84 -29.12 -33.89 -3.58
CA VAL A 84 -30.29 -33.13 -3.13
C VAL A 84 -31.54 -33.77 -3.72
N SER A 85 -32.52 -34.10 -2.86
CA SER A 85 -33.74 -34.77 -3.30
C SER A 85 -34.62 -33.86 -4.16
N TYR A 86 -35.49 -34.48 -4.96
CA TYR A 86 -36.44 -33.74 -5.79
C TYR A 86 -37.38 -32.88 -4.95
N GLU A 87 -37.79 -33.36 -3.77
CA GLU A 87 -38.64 -32.62 -2.85
C GLU A 87 -37.94 -31.35 -2.36
N ILE A 88 -36.66 -31.44 -1.95
CA ILE A 88 -35.89 -30.27 -1.51
C ILE A 88 -35.72 -29.27 -2.65
N MET A 89 -35.45 -29.75 -3.88
CA MET A 89 -35.35 -28.88 -5.06
C MET A 89 -36.67 -28.18 -5.38
N LYS A 90 -37.80 -28.87 -5.22
CA LYS A 90 -39.13 -28.29 -5.39
C LYS A 90 -39.43 -27.27 -4.29
N ASP A 91 -39.04 -27.54 -3.06
CA ASP A 91 -39.28 -26.69 -1.90
C ASP A 91 -38.60 -25.32 -1.99
N ILE A 92 -37.42 -25.25 -2.63
CA ILE A 92 -36.69 -24.00 -2.90
C ILE A 92 -37.09 -23.32 -4.23
N SER A 93 -37.87 -23.99 -5.07
CA SER A 93 -38.24 -23.50 -6.39
C SER A 93 -39.28 -22.38 -6.36
N SER A 94 -39.44 -21.68 -7.49
CA SER A 94 -40.45 -20.64 -7.69
C SER A 94 -41.92 -21.10 -7.58
N GLU A 95 -42.19 -22.41 -7.49
CA GLU A 95 -43.53 -22.96 -7.24
C GLU A 95 -44.04 -22.64 -5.83
N ASN A 96 -43.13 -22.32 -4.90
CA ASN A 96 -43.44 -22.02 -3.52
C ASN A 96 -43.35 -20.51 -3.22
N ASN A 97 -44.05 -20.06 -2.17
CA ASN A 97 -43.93 -18.68 -1.72
C ASN A 97 -42.54 -18.41 -1.09
N VAL A 98 -42.14 -17.14 -1.06
CA VAL A 98 -40.81 -16.71 -0.59
C VAL A 98 -40.50 -17.20 0.83
N ASN A 99 -41.47 -17.16 1.76
CA ASN A 99 -41.25 -17.58 3.15
C ASN A 99 -40.94 -19.08 3.25
N HIS A 100 -41.66 -19.91 2.49
CA HIS A 100 -41.39 -21.35 2.40
C HIS A 100 -39.99 -21.60 1.85
N ARG A 101 -39.66 -20.99 0.70
CA ARG A 101 -38.36 -21.15 0.04
C ARG A 101 -37.20 -20.75 0.95
N ILE A 102 -37.35 -19.65 1.70
CA ILE A 102 -36.34 -19.17 2.65
C ILE A 102 -36.16 -20.14 3.82
N LYS A 103 -37.24 -20.76 4.31
CA LYS A 103 -37.14 -21.81 5.33
C LYS A 103 -36.40 -23.03 4.78
N SER A 104 -36.79 -23.52 3.61
CA SER A 104 -36.16 -24.68 2.97
C SER A 104 -34.69 -24.43 2.62
N LEU A 105 -34.32 -23.21 2.23
CA LEU A 105 -32.92 -22.82 2.02
C LEU A 105 -32.10 -22.88 3.31
N LYS A 106 -32.68 -22.51 4.45
CA LYS A 106 -32.02 -22.63 5.76
C LYS A 106 -31.77 -24.08 6.13
N ASP A 107 -32.75 -24.95 5.90
CA ASP A 107 -32.63 -26.37 6.19
C ASP A 107 -31.61 -27.06 5.25
N LEU A 108 -31.56 -26.66 3.97
CA LEU A 108 -30.57 -27.13 3.00
C LEU A 108 -29.16 -26.62 3.33
N TYR A 109 -29.02 -25.43 3.91
CA TYR A 109 -27.72 -24.82 4.18
C TYR A 109 -26.81 -25.73 5.01
N GLU A 110 -27.32 -26.39 6.04
CA GLU A 110 -26.54 -27.30 6.89
C GLU A 110 -25.89 -28.44 6.10
N HIS A 111 -26.60 -28.95 5.09
CA HIS A 111 -26.11 -30.02 4.21
C HIS A 111 -25.06 -29.50 3.23
N VAL A 112 -25.30 -28.33 2.64
CA VAL A 112 -24.41 -27.69 1.67
C VAL A 112 -23.05 -27.34 2.28
N VAL A 113 -23.03 -26.89 3.54
CA VAL A 113 -21.77 -26.52 4.19
C VAL A 113 -20.95 -27.71 4.68
N SER A 114 -21.58 -28.86 4.90
CA SER A 114 -20.97 -30.03 5.55
C SER A 114 -20.67 -31.20 4.61
N LYS A 115 -21.23 -31.21 3.40
CA LYS A 115 -21.11 -32.33 2.45
C LYS A 115 -20.66 -31.86 1.08
N LEU A 116 -19.88 -32.69 0.39
CA LEU A 116 -19.59 -32.51 -1.04
C LEU A 116 -20.86 -32.78 -1.85
N LEU A 117 -21.26 -31.85 -2.72
CA LEU A 117 -22.47 -32.00 -3.52
C LEU A 117 -22.21 -32.84 -4.78
N ALA A 118 -23.23 -33.58 -5.24
CA ALA A 118 -23.17 -34.27 -6.52
C ALA A 118 -23.05 -33.31 -7.71
N GLN A 119 -22.58 -33.84 -8.85
CA GLN A 119 -22.40 -33.05 -10.06
C GLN A 119 -23.71 -32.37 -10.50
N ASN A 120 -23.61 -31.14 -11.00
CA ASN A 120 -24.73 -30.31 -11.48
C ASN A 120 -25.72 -29.81 -10.39
N VAL A 121 -25.55 -30.23 -9.13
CA VAL A 121 -26.46 -29.83 -8.04
C VAL A 121 -26.31 -28.34 -7.73
N VAL A 122 -25.08 -27.81 -7.74
CA VAL A 122 -24.83 -26.39 -7.48
C VAL A 122 -25.56 -25.51 -8.49
N GLU A 123 -25.42 -25.84 -9.77
CA GLU A 123 -26.04 -25.14 -10.89
C GLU A 123 -27.56 -25.20 -10.81
N ALA A 124 -28.09 -26.37 -10.46
CA ALA A 124 -29.52 -26.56 -10.26
C ALA A 124 -30.06 -25.71 -9.10
N ILE A 125 -29.38 -25.69 -7.95
CA ILE A 125 -29.76 -24.84 -6.81
C ILE A 125 -29.72 -23.37 -7.22
N CYS A 126 -28.63 -22.92 -7.85
CA CYS A 126 -28.47 -21.53 -8.30
C CYS A 126 -29.64 -21.09 -9.19
N LYS A 127 -30.01 -21.92 -10.17
CA LYS A 127 -31.14 -21.66 -11.07
C LYS A 127 -32.47 -21.54 -10.32
N GLN A 128 -32.67 -22.30 -9.25
CA GLN A 128 -33.92 -22.27 -8.49
C GLN A 128 -34.05 -21.05 -7.58
N ILE A 129 -32.97 -20.33 -7.26
CA ILE A 129 -32.99 -19.26 -6.24
C ILE A 129 -32.50 -17.90 -6.76
N GLU A 130 -32.11 -17.81 -8.03
CA GLU A 130 -31.63 -16.57 -8.64
C GLU A 130 -32.67 -15.43 -8.56
N ASP A 131 -33.96 -15.74 -8.73
CA ASP A 131 -35.05 -14.76 -8.66
C ASP A 131 -35.20 -14.13 -7.26
N LEU A 132 -34.71 -14.81 -6.21
CA LEU A 132 -34.71 -14.30 -4.84
C LEU A 132 -33.71 -13.16 -4.63
N LEU A 133 -32.79 -12.92 -5.57
CA LEU A 133 -31.91 -11.75 -5.58
C LEU A 133 -32.50 -10.55 -6.32
N SER A 134 -33.69 -10.68 -6.92
CA SER A 134 -34.28 -9.58 -7.69
C SER A 134 -34.57 -8.34 -6.82
N PRO A 135 -34.53 -7.11 -7.39
CA PRO A 135 -34.81 -5.88 -6.65
C PRO A 135 -36.20 -5.82 -5.98
N ASN A 136 -37.14 -6.65 -6.45
CA ASN A 136 -38.51 -6.74 -5.92
C ASN A 136 -38.58 -7.50 -4.58
N GLN A 137 -37.53 -8.25 -4.22
CA GLN A 137 -37.47 -8.99 -2.97
C GLN A 137 -37.03 -8.11 -1.82
N SER A 138 -37.39 -8.48 -0.58
CA SER A 138 -36.94 -7.75 0.61
C SER A 138 -35.42 -7.86 0.79
N LEU A 139 -34.83 -6.89 1.49
CA LEU A 139 -33.41 -6.89 1.82
C LEU A 139 -33.02 -8.17 2.57
N GLU A 140 -33.84 -8.61 3.53
CA GLU A 140 -33.59 -9.81 4.32
C GLU A 140 -33.54 -11.06 3.44
N THR A 141 -34.50 -11.21 2.51
CA THR A 141 -34.53 -12.33 1.54
C THR A 141 -33.25 -12.37 0.72
N ARG A 142 -32.84 -11.24 0.13
CA ARG A 142 -31.62 -11.18 -0.69
C ARG A 142 -30.38 -11.51 0.13
N HIS A 143 -30.28 -10.99 1.36
CA HIS A 143 -29.13 -11.24 2.24
C HIS A 143 -29.04 -12.70 2.71
N ILE A 144 -30.18 -13.38 2.92
CA ILE A 144 -30.19 -14.83 3.19
C ILE A 144 -29.64 -15.61 1.99
N VAL A 145 -30.00 -15.22 0.77
CA VAL A 145 -29.52 -15.87 -0.46
C VAL A 145 -28.01 -15.64 -0.65
N PHE A 146 -27.51 -14.43 -0.41
CA PHE A 146 -26.06 -14.17 -0.42
C PHE A 146 -25.32 -15.01 0.62
N GLN A 147 -25.86 -15.14 1.82
CA GLN A 147 -25.28 -15.97 2.87
C GLN A 147 -25.25 -17.45 2.47
N PHE A 148 -26.32 -17.94 1.84
CA PHE A 148 -26.39 -19.29 1.31
C PHE A 148 -25.32 -19.51 0.23
N PHE A 149 -25.22 -18.59 -0.76
CA PHE A 149 -24.18 -18.67 -1.79
C PHE A 149 -22.77 -18.60 -1.22
N ASN A 150 -22.54 -17.77 -0.21
CA ASN A 150 -21.24 -17.69 0.45
C ASN A 150 -20.83 -19.04 1.07
N GLY A 151 -21.72 -19.68 1.84
CA GLY A 151 -21.47 -21.01 2.40
C GLY A 151 -21.29 -22.08 1.32
N LEU A 152 -22.12 -22.05 0.27
CA LEU A 152 -22.00 -22.97 -0.86
C LEU A 152 -20.65 -22.82 -1.57
N ILE A 153 -20.21 -21.59 -1.83
CA ILE A 153 -18.94 -21.34 -2.52
C ILE A 153 -17.78 -21.82 -1.65
N ILE A 154 -17.77 -21.50 -0.35
CA ILE A 154 -16.69 -21.92 0.55
C ILE A 154 -16.56 -23.44 0.59
N SER A 155 -17.68 -24.16 0.72
CA SER A 155 -17.66 -25.62 0.89
C SER A 155 -17.44 -26.39 -0.41
N GLN A 156 -17.78 -25.81 -1.56
CA GLN A 156 -17.69 -26.50 -2.86
C GLN A 156 -16.58 -25.95 -3.76
N LEU A 157 -15.77 -24.99 -3.28
CA LEU A 157 -14.88 -24.15 -4.10
C LEU A 157 -14.05 -24.93 -5.13
N ASP A 158 -13.41 -26.02 -4.69
CA ASP A 158 -12.50 -26.84 -5.50
C ASP A 158 -13.24 -27.60 -6.62
N ASN A 159 -14.55 -27.80 -6.47
CA ASN A 159 -15.41 -28.56 -7.37
C ASN A 159 -16.34 -27.65 -8.20
N LEU A 160 -16.23 -26.32 -8.08
CA LEU A 160 -17.07 -25.40 -8.84
C LEU A 160 -16.69 -25.31 -10.32
N TYR A 161 -15.42 -25.54 -10.67
CA TYR A 161 -14.92 -25.40 -12.05
C TYR A 161 -15.46 -24.13 -12.75
N ILE A 162 -16.06 -24.26 -13.94
CA ILE A 162 -16.60 -23.15 -14.73
C ILE A 162 -17.73 -22.39 -14.03
N THR A 163 -18.41 -22.99 -13.06
CA THR A 163 -19.50 -22.37 -12.28
C THR A 163 -18.98 -21.19 -11.44
N ARG A 164 -17.66 -21.11 -11.21
CA ARG A 164 -17.02 -19.90 -10.68
C ARG A 164 -17.28 -18.66 -11.54
N SER A 165 -17.24 -18.79 -12.87
CA SER A 165 -17.54 -17.68 -13.78
C SER A 165 -19.00 -17.22 -13.66
N TYR A 166 -19.93 -18.13 -13.39
CA TYR A 166 -21.33 -17.80 -13.14
C TYR A 166 -21.47 -16.95 -11.87
N PHE A 167 -20.87 -17.37 -10.76
CA PHE A 167 -20.89 -16.60 -9.52
C PHE A 167 -20.22 -15.24 -9.66
N PHE A 168 -19.09 -15.17 -10.38
CA PHE A 168 -18.44 -13.90 -10.67
C PHE A 168 -19.36 -12.97 -11.47
N ARG A 169 -19.99 -13.47 -12.55
CA ARG A 169 -20.96 -12.67 -13.31
C ARG A 169 -22.11 -12.17 -12.44
N LEU A 170 -22.66 -13.03 -11.57
CA LEU A 170 -23.72 -12.65 -10.64
C LEU A 170 -23.30 -11.50 -9.72
N ILE A 171 -22.06 -11.54 -9.18
CA ILE A 171 -21.47 -10.46 -8.40
C ILE A 171 -21.32 -9.18 -9.24
N VAL A 172 -20.84 -9.30 -10.47
CA VAL A 172 -20.64 -8.15 -11.37
C VAL A 172 -21.96 -7.49 -11.73
N THR A 173 -23.00 -8.26 -12.07
CA THR A 173 -24.30 -7.76 -12.55
C THR A 173 -25.23 -7.31 -11.43
N HIS A 174 -25.07 -7.81 -10.21
CA HIS A 174 -25.87 -7.39 -9.06
C HIS A 174 -25.46 -6.00 -8.55
N LYS A 175 -26.17 -4.95 -8.97
CA LYS A 175 -25.84 -3.55 -8.67
C LYS A 175 -26.69 -2.90 -7.56
N ILE A 176 -27.32 -3.68 -6.69
CA ILE A 176 -28.14 -3.11 -5.59
C ILE A 176 -27.22 -2.58 -4.47
N PRO A 177 -27.25 -1.26 -4.13
CA PRO A 177 -26.29 -0.68 -3.17
C PRO A 177 -26.36 -1.27 -1.76
N SER A 178 -27.57 -1.59 -1.27
CA SER A 178 -27.76 -2.18 0.07
C SER A 178 -27.14 -3.56 0.25
N ASP A 179 -26.70 -4.18 -0.84
CA ASP A 179 -26.19 -5.55 -0.86
C ASP A 179 -24.67 -5.57 -1.10
N LEU A 180 -24.01 -4.40 -1.08
CA LEU A 180 -22.58 -4.25 -1.33
C LEU A 180 -21.72 -5.15 -0.45
N MET A 181 -21.95 -5.16 0.87
CA MET A 181 -21.16 -5.97 1.81
C MET A 181 -21.40 -7.48 1.67
N PRO A 182 -22.65 -7.99 1.62
CA PRO A 182 -22.88 -9.42 1.31
C PRO A 182 -22.27 -9.86 -0.02
N ARG A 183 -22.33 -9.00 -1.05
CA ARG A 183 -21.71 -9.22 -2.36
C ARG A 183 -20.19 -9.25 -2.28
N PHE A 184 -19.59 -8.40 -1.45
CA PHE A 184 -18.16 -8.39 -1.16
C PHE A 184 -17.69 -9.67 -0.48
N GLU A 185 -18.42 -10.13 0.54
CA GLU A 185 -18.12 -11.41 1.21
C GLU A 185 -18.23 -12.61 0.27
N MET A 186 -19.24 -12.63 -0.60
CA MET A 186 -19.37 -13.65 -1.64
C MET A 186 -18.20 -13.62 -2.62
N PHE A 187 -17.74 -12.43 -3.03
CA PHE A 187 -16.55 -12.29 -3.87
C PHE A 187 -15.28 -12.78 -3.17
N LYS A 188 -15.09 -12.45 -1.89
CA LYS A 188 -13.98 -12.95 -1.08
C LYS A 188 -13.99 -14.47 -0.98
N ALA A 189 -15.14 -15.10 -0.76
CA ALA A 189 -15.22 -16.55 -0.76
C ALA A 189 -14.87 -17.15 -2.13
N LEU A 190 -15.41 -16.59 -3.22
CA LEU A 190 -15.16 -17.08 -4.58
C LEU A 190 -13.68 -16.97 -4.96
N SER A 191 -13.02 -15.90 -4.52
CA SER A 191 -11.63 -15.61 -4.86
C SER A 191 -10.61 -16.11 -3.83
N GLN A 192 -11.02 -16.79 -2.75
CA GLN A 192 -10.17 -17.03 -1.56
C GLN A 192 -9.46 -15.75 -1.08
N ASP A 193 -10.24 -14.69 -0.88
CA ASP A 193 -9.79 -13.37 -0.50
C ASP A 193 -8.78 -12.78 -1.49
N GLY A 194 -9.07 -12.91 -2.79
CA GLY A 194 -8.27 -12.35 -3.88
C GLY A 194 -7.11 -13.23 -4.38
N LYS A 195 -6.91 -14.42 -3.81
CA LYS A 195 -5.79 -15.32 -4.17
C LYS A 195 -6.04 -16.13 -5.44
N GLN A 196 -7.27 -16.59 -5.66
CA GLN A 196 -7.63 -17.50 -6.74
C GLN A 196 -8.70 -16.88 -7.64
N ILE A 197 -8.32 -16.46 -8.85
CA ILE A 197 -9.22 -15.77 -9.79
C ILE A 197 -9.58 -16.61 -11.02
N LYS A 198 -9.37 -17.93 -10.94
CA LYS A 198 -9.60 -18.83 -12.07
C LYS A 198 -11.03 -18.71 -12.62
N TYR A 199 -11.15 -18.64 -13.95
CA TYR A 199 -12.37 -18.45 -14.76
C TYR A 199 -12.95 -17.02 -14.83
N PHE A 200 -12.21 -16.02 -14.37
CA PHE A 200 -12.54 -14.59 -14.50
C PHE A 200 -11.29 -13.71 -14.46
N GLU A 201 -10.16 -14.26 -14.94
CA GLU A 201 -8.83 -13.68 -14.82
C GLU A 201 -8.72 -12.33 -15.54
N GLU A 202 -9.26 -12.24 -16.75
CA GLU A 202 -9.19 -11.03 -17.59
C GLU A 202 -10.13 -9.91 -17.11
N GLU A 203 -11.18 -10.27 -16.38
CA GLU A 203 -12.22 -9.32 -15.96
C GLU A 203 -11.92 -8.70 -14.59
N ILE A 204 -10.98 -9.26 -13.81
CA ILE A 204 -10.77 -8.88 -12.41
C ILE A 204 -10.31 -7.43 -12.24
N GLY A 205 -9.35 -6.98 -13.06
CA GLY A 205 -8.77 -5.64 -12.97
C GLY A 205 -9.81 -4.56 -13.23
N PRO A 206 -10.47 -4.56 -14.41
CA PRO A 206 -11.54 -3.61 -14.72
C PRO A 206 -12.69 -3.66 -13.71
N PHE A 207 -13.08 -4.86 -13.25
CA PHE A 207 -14.13 -5.01 -12.26
C PHE A 207 -13.77 -4.30 -10.94
N LEU A 208 -12.61 -4.58 -10.36
CA LEU A 208 -12.18 -3.98 -9.09
C LEU A 208 -12.07 -2.46 -9.19
N LEU A 209 -11.56 -1.92 -10.29
CA LEU A 209 -11.55 -0.46 -10.50
C LEU A 209 -12.95 0.13 -10.54
N SER A 210 -13.87 -0.50 -11.28
CA SER A 210 -15.25 -0.02 -11.36
C SER A 210 -15.98 -0.13 -10.02
N TRP A 211 -15.53 -1.03 -9.14
CA TRP A 211 -16.16 -1.33 -7.86
C TRP A 211 -15.66 -0.45 -6.72
N PHE A 212 -14.42 0.04 -6.81
CA PHE A 212 -13.79 0.85 -5.76
C PHE A 212 -14.61 2.07 -5.30
N PRO A 213 -15.24 2.86 -6.18
CA PRO A 213 -16.06 4.01 -5.77
C PRO A 213 -17.22 3.65 -4.82
N ASP A 214 -17.78 2.44 -4.92
CA ASP A 214 -18.85 1.98 -4.04
C ASP A 214 -18.35 1.88 -2.58
N PHE A 215 -17.10 1.45 -2.37
CA PHE A 215 -16.49 1.34 -1.03
C PHE A 215 -16.10 2.70 -0.45
N VAL A 216 -15.71 3.64 -1.31
CA VAL A 216 -15.51 5.05 -0.91
C VAL A 216 -16.83 5.65 -0.43
N ALA A 217 -17.94 5.38 -1.13
CA ALA A 217 -19.26 5.92 -0.77
C ALA A 217 -19.78 5.44 0.60
N ILE A 218 -19.39 4.22 1.01
CA ILE A 218 -19.77 3.66 2.32
C ILE A 218 -18.63 3.68 3.35
N GLU A 219 -17.53 4.38 3.06
CA GLU A 219 -16.41 4.56 4.00
C GLU A 219 -15.74 3.24 4.45
N LYS A 220 -15.62 2.28 3.52
CA LYS A 220 -15.03 0.93 3.73
C LYS A 220 -13.80 0.67 2.85
N GLU A 221 -13.04 1.71 2.53
CA GLU A 221 -11.87 1.65 1.66
C GLU A 221 -10.82 0.66 2.16
N ALA A 222 -10.49 0.66 3.45
CA ALA A 222 -9.51 -0.26 4.04
C ALA A 222 -9.84 -1.76 3.78
N GLU A 223 -11.12 -2.16 3.90
CA GLU A 223 -11.53 -3.56 3.65
C GLU A 223 -11.33 -3.95 2.19
N PHE A 224 -11.61 -3.03 1.26
CA PHE A 224 -11.37 -3.23 -0.16
C PHE A 224 -9.88 -3.27 -0.49
N LEU A 225 -9.09 -2.36 0.09
CA LEU A 225 -7.64 -2.30 -0.13
C LEU A 225 -6.96 -3.58 0.35
N ALA A 226 -7.39 -4.16 1.47
CA ALA A 226 -6.88 -5.45 1.96
C ALA A 226 -7.09 -6.59 0.94
N LEU A 227 -8.25 -6.63 0.28
CA LEU A 227 -8.50 -7.56 -0.84
C LEU A 227 -7.55 -7.26 -2.01
N LEU A 228 -7.40 -5.98 -2.37
CA LEU A 228 -6.56 -5.55 -3.49
C LEU A 228 -5.09 -5.95 -3.29
N VAL A 229 -4.57 -5.88 -2.06
CA VAL A 229 -3.23 -6.38 -1.70
C VAL A 229 -3.08 -7.84 -2.11
N ASN A 230 -4.05 -8.70 -1.77
CA ASN A 230 -3.99 -10.12 -2.09
C ASN A 230 -4.10 -10.36 -3.60
N VAL A 231 -4.98 -9.64 -4.30
CA VAL A 231 -5.13 -9.75 -5.76
C VAL A 231 -3.81 -9.41 -6.46
N ILE A 232 -3.18 -8.29 -6.13
CA ILE A 232 -1.89 -7.91 -6.71
C ILE A 232 -0.82 -8.94 -6.35
N SER A 233 -0.75 -9.38 -5.10
CA SER A 233 0.31 -10.27 -4.63
C SER A 233 0.28 -11.66 -5.29
N HIS A 234 -0.90 -12.17 -5.65
CA HIS A 234 -1.05 -13.52 -6.22
C HIS A 234 -1.32 -13.52 -7.73
N ASN A 235 -1.83 -12.42 -8.27
CA ASN A 235 -2.40 -12.37 -9.62
C ASN A 235 -1.91 -11.17 -10.45
N ALA A 236 -0.75 -10.59 -10.12
CA ALA A 236 -0.18 -9.44 -10.84
C ALA A 236 -0.08 -9.63 -12.36
N ALA A 237 0.12 -10.86 -12.85
CA ALA A 237 0.22 -11.16 -14.28
C ALA A 237 -1.06 -10.85 -15.08
N TYR A 238 -2.21 -10.78 -14.42
CA TYR A 238 -3.51 -10.46 -15.02
C TYR A 238 -3.93 -8.99 -14.81
N LEU A 239 -3.05 -8.18 -14.21
CA LEU A 239 -3.28 -6.76 -14.00
C LEU A 239 -2.38 -5.97 -14.96
N ASP A 240 -2.99 -5.35 -15.96
CA ASP A 240 -2.25 -4.53 -16.91
C ASP A 240 -1.72 -3.22 -16.26
N GLU A 241 -0.80 -2.54 -16.95
CA GLU A 241 -0.20 -1.30 -16.46
C GLU A 241 -1.21 -0.16 -16.26
N VAL A 242 -2.30 -0.13 -17.04
CA VAL A 242 -3.34 0.90 -16.96
C VAL A 242 -4.19 0.70 -15.70
N ILE A 243 -4.47 -0.55 -15.35
CA ILE A 243 -5.16 -0.94 -14.13
C ILE A 243 -4.33 -0.54 -12.90
N ILE A 244 -3.03 -0.89 -12.90
CA ILE A 244 -2.12 -0.53 -11.81
C ILE A 244 -1.95 0.98 -11.68
N ASP A 245 -1.82 1.72 -12.79
CA ASP A 245 -1.77 3.19 -12.75
C ASP A 245 -3.02 3.77 -12.10
N SER A 246 -4.20 3.26 -12.48
CA SER A 246 -5.47 3.70 -11.91
C SER A 246 -5.55 3.46 -10.40
N PHE A 247 -5.12 2.29 -9.91
CA PHE A 247 -5.06 2.04 -8.46
C PHE A 247 -4.10 2.97 -7.73
N ILE A 248 -2.91 3.22 -8.28
CA ILE A 248 -1.95 4.18 -7.69
C ILE A 248 -2.54 5.60 -7.67
N ASN A 249 -3.27 5.99 -8.71
CA ASN A 249 -3.95 7.29 -8.77
C ASN A 249 -4.98 7.42 -7.64
N TYR A 250 -5.78 6.39 -7.42
CA TYR A 250 -6.77 6.35 -6.33
C TYR A 250 -6.10 6.40 -4.96
N ILE A 251 -5.07 5.59 -4.74
CA ILE A 251 -4.32 5.55 -3.48
C ILE A 251 -3.70 6.92 -3.16
N ASN A 252 -3.10 7.58 -4.16
CA ASN A 252 -2.54 8.92 -3.98
C ASN A 252 -3.62 9.92 -3.53
N GLN A 253 -4.80 9.90 -4.16
CA GLN A 253 -5.92 10.76 -3.76
C GLN A 253 -6.44 10.42 -2.36
N LEU A 254 -6.52 9.13 -2.02
CA LEU A 254 -6.96 8.66 -0.71
C LEU A 254 -6.00 9.09 0.40
N CYS A 255 -4.70 8.82 0.26
CA CYS A 255 -3.68 9.22 1.24
C CYS A 255 -3.57 10.75 1.40
N SER A 256 -3.87 11.52 0.34
CA SER A 256 -3.86 12.98 0.41
C SER A 256 -4.99 13.56 1.28
N ARG A 257 -6.11 12.85 1.40
CA ARG A 257 -7.37 13.33 2.00
C ARG A 257 -7.80 12.57 3.25
N SER A 258 -7.47 11.29 3.37
CA SER A 258 -7.97 10.43 4.45
C SER A 258 -7.36 10.83 5.79
N LYS A 259 -8.22 10.78 6.81
CA LYS A 259 -7.83 10.96 8.22
C LYS A 259 -7.79 9.62 8.97
N LYS A 260 -8.22 8.53 8.33
CA LYS A 260 -8.27 7.20 8.94
C LYS A 260 -6.91 6.54 8.76
N HIS A 261 -6.31 6.13 9.88
CA HIS A 261 -5.01 5.44 9.85
C HIS A 261 -5.08 4.10 9.12
N GLU A 262 -6.21 3.39 9.22
CA GLU A 262 -6.44 2.10 8.56
C GLU A 262 -6.33 2.23 7.04
N ASP A 263 -6.95 3.25 6.44
CA ASP A 263 -6.89 3.49 4.98
C ASP A 263 -5.45 3.74 4.51
N VAL A 264 -4.68 4.51 5.28
CA VAL A 264 -3.28 4.83 4.94
C VAL A 264 -2.39 3.60 5.08
N GLU A 265 -2.62 2.79 6.11
CA GLU A 265 -1.88 1.54 6.34
C GLU A 265 -2.11 0.55 5.20
N GLU A 266 -3.37 0.29 4.84
CA GLU A 266 -3.70 -0.61 3.74
C GLU A 266 -3.24 -0.05 2.38
N SER A 267 -3.30 1.27 2.18
CA SER A 267 -2.74 1.93 1.01
C SER A 267 -1.23 1.67 0.85
N LEU A 268 -0.47 1.76 1.94
CA LEU A 268 0.96 1.45 1.94
C LEU A 268 1.24 -0.04 1.66
N LYS A 269 0.36 -0.94 2.13
CA LYS A 269 0.43 -2.38 1.80
C LYS A 269 0.19 -2.60 0.31
N VAL A 270 -0.78 -1.92 -0.30
CA VAL A 270 -1.02 -1.99 -1.74
C VAL A 270 0.19 -1.49 -2.53
N LEU A 271 0.75 -0.32 -2.19
CA LEU A 271 1.97 0.18 -2.82
C LEU A 271 3.13 -0.80 -2.69
N GLY A 272 3.27 -1.43 -1.52
CA GLY A 272 4.23 -2.50 -1.30
C GLY A 272 4.01 -3.70 -2.21
N ALA A 273 2.78 -4.16 -2.38
CA ALA A 273 2.45 -5.28 -3.25
C ALA A 273 2.75 -4.96 -4.73
N VAL A 274 2.44 -3.75 -5.19
CA VAL A 274 2.75 -3.30 -6.56
C VAL A 274 4.25 -3.39 -6.82
N VAL A 275 5.06 -2.88 -5.90
CA VAL A 275 6.52 -2.85 -6.07
C VAL A 275 7.16 -4.23 -5.95
N MET A 276 6.57 -5.13 -5.15
CA MET A 276 7.10 -6.48 -4.92
C MET A 276 6.70 -7.49 -6.01
N PHE A 277 5.48 -7.40 -6.53
CA PHE A 277 4.88 -8.43 -7.37
C PHE A 277 4.50 -7.96 -8.78
N SER A 278 4.44 -6.65 -9.02
CA SER A 278 4.06 -6.08 -10.31
C SER A 278 5.16 -5.17 -10.89
N HIS A 279 4.91 -4.64 -12.08
CA HIS A 279 5.75 -3.62 -12.70
C HIS A 279 5.14 -2.24 -12.40
N LEU A 280 5.89 -1.39 -11.68
CA LEU A 280 5.48 -0.02 -11.42
C LEU A 280 5.44 0.77 -12.74
N PRO A 281 4.27 1.22 -13.22
CA PRO A 281 4.19 1.92 -14.49
C PRO A 281 4.89 3.27 -14.40
N LYS A 282 5.67 3.62 -15.44
CA LYS A 282 6.38 4.91 -15.50
C LYS A 282 5.46 6.13 -15.31
N PRO A 283 4.23 6.17 -15.89
CA PRO A 283 3.31 7.28 -15.68
C PRO A 283 2.88 7.46 -14.22
N SER A 284 2.91 6.41 -13.41
CA SER A 284 2.43 6.43 -12.02
C SER A 284 3.53 6.71 -11.00
N LEU A 285 4.80 6.62 -11.41
CA LEU A 285 5.96 6.76 -10.53
C LEU A 285 5.91 8.05 -9.70
N HIS A 286 5.53 9.16 -10.32
CA HIS A 286 5.45 10.46 -9.65
C HIS A 286 4.40 10.45 -8.52
N LYS A 287 3.23 9.84 -8.75
CA LYS A 287 2.15 9.72 -7.76
C LYS A 287 2.51 8.74 -6.66
N PHE A 288 3.21 7.66 -7.01
CA PHE A 288 3.77 6.72 -6.03
C PHE A 288 4.71 7.46 -5.07
N ILE A 289 5.66 8.24 -5.60
CA ILE A 289 6.61 9.03 -4.81
C ILE A 289 5.88 10.07 -3.96
N CYS A 290 4.97 10.85 -4.56
CA CYS A 290 4.18 11.85 -3.83
C CYS A 290 3.37 11.23 -2.69
N THR A 291 2.78 10.05 -2.91
CA THR A 291 2.03 9.33 -1.86
C THR A 291 2.95 9.04 -0.68
N LEU A 292 4.13 8.47 -0.92
CA LEU A 292 5.10 8.20 0.15
C LEU A 292 5.57 9.49 0.85
N CYS A 293 5.75 10.58 0.10
CA CYS A 293 6.09 11.89 0.66
C CYS A 293 4.99 12.43 1.57
N ILE A 294 3.72 12.11 1.29
CA ILE A 294 2.61 12.49 2.18
C ILE A 294 2.62 11.59 3.42
N THR A 295 2.67 10.27 3.26
CA THR A 295 2.52 9.31 4.38
C THR A 295 3.66 9.38 5.39
N VAL A 296 4.88 9.73 4.97
CA VAL A 296 6.03 9.88 5.88
C VAL A 296 5.85 11.01 6.91
N ASN A 297 4.91 11.93 6.69
CA ASN A 297 4.61 12.98 7.67
C ASN A 297 3.93 12.45 8.93
N HIS A 298 3.41 11.22 8.90
CA HIS A 298 2.81 10.57 10.06
C HIS A 298 3.82 9.64 10.73
N GLU A 299 4.15 9.91 11.99
CA GLU A 299 5.16 9.15 12.76
C GLU A 299 4.96 7.63 12.70
N LYS A 300 3.71 7.16 12.75
CA LYS A 300 3.34 5.74 12.66
C LYS A 300 3.80 5.07 11.35
N PHE A 301 3.85 5.84 10.26
CA PHE A 301 4.08 5.34 8.91
C PHE A 301 5.46 5.70 8.35
N VAL A 302 6.31 6.40 9.11
CA VAL A 302 7.66 6.77 8.67
C VAL A 302 8.46 5.56 8.23
N SER A 303 8.53 4.52 9.08
CA SER A 303 9.30 3.31 8.81
C SER A 303 8.78 2.56 7.57
N HIS A 304 7.46 2.38 7.47
CA HIS A 304 6.81 1.70 6.35
C HIS A 304 6.99 2.47 5.03
N SER A 305 6.83 3.80 5.06
CA SER A 305 7.03 4.66 3.88
C SER A 305 8.48 4.65 3.42
N TRP A 306 9.43 4.69 4.37
CA TRP A 306 10.86 4.56 4.11
C TRP A 306 11.21 3.22 3.47
N GLU A 307 10.68 2.10 3.97
CA GLU A 307 10.95 0.78 3.40
C GLU A 307 10.56 0.72 1.91
N LYS A 308 9.38 1.23 1.55
CA LYS A 308 8.91 1.21 0.15
C LYS A 308 9.67 2.20 -0.74
N MET A 309 10.02 3.38 -0.23
CA MET A 309 10.89 4.32 -0.94
C MET A 309 12.28 3.73 -1.17
N ARG A 310 12.87 3.09 -0.15
CA ARG A 310 14.18 2.45 -0.22
C ARG A 310 14.22 1.35 -1.26
N TYR A 311 13.14 0.57 -1.40
CA TYR A 311 13.04 -0.44 -2.44
C TYR A 311 13.22 0.19 -3.83
N ILE A 312 12.41 1.19 -4.19
CA ILE A 312 12.49 1.81 -5.53
C ILE A 312 13.84 2.52 -5.75
N LEU A 313 14.38 3.16 -4.71
CA LEU A 313 15.71 3.79 -4.74
C LEU A 313 16.85 2.79 -4.94
N GLY A 314 16.70 1.56 -4.44
CA GLY A 314 17.68 0.48 -4.60
C GLY A 314 17.69 -0.16 -5.99
N THR A 315 16.71 0.14 -6.84
CA THR A 315 16.61 -0.40 -8.20
C THR A 315 17.28 0.50 -9.26
N TYR A 316 17.24 0.09 -10.53
CA TYR A 316 17.78 0.85 -11.66
C TYR A 316 17.11 2.24 -11.87
N ILE A 317 15.91 2.46 -11.31
CA ILE A 317 15.23 3.77 -11.40
C ILE A 317 15.61 4.73 -10.26
N GLY A 318 16.45 4.32 -9.30
CA GLY A 318 16.75 5.11 -8.10
C GLY A 318 17.27 6.52 -8.38
N HIS A 319 18.19 6.67 -9.35
CA HIS A 319 18.67 7.99 -9.78
C HIS A 319 17.55 8.87 -10.38
N THR A 320 16.58 8.26 -11.06
CA THR A 320 15.40 8.96 -11.59
C THR A 320 14.49 9.43 -10.45
N VAL A 321 14.32 8.60 -9.41
CA VAL A 321 13.57 8.97 -8.20
C VAL A 321 14.22 10.16 -7.50
N ILE A 322 15.53 10.14 -7.26
CA ILE A 322 16.24 11.28 -6.63
C ILE A 322 16.08 12.54 -7.47
N ARG A 323 16.26 12.47 -8.80
CA ARG A 323 16.08 13.62 -9.67
C ARG A 323 14.64 14.15 -9.63
N TYR A 324 13.65 13.28 -9.59
CA TYR A 324 12.26 13.69 -9.43
C TYR A 324 12.02 14.37 -8.08
N LEU A 325 12.59 13.85 -6.99
CA LEU A 325 12.51 14.51 -5.69
C LEU A 325 13.14 15.91 -5.72
N CYS A 326 14.28 16.12 -6.41
CA CYS A 326 14.83 17.47 -6.61
C CYS A 326 13.87 18.39 -7.38
N VAL A 327 13.23 17.90 -8.45
CA VAL A 327 12.22 18.67 -9.21
C VAL A 327 11.04 19.07 -8.32
N VAL A 328 10.60 18.19 -7.41
CA VAL A 328 9.54 18.50 -6.43
C VAL A 328 9.92 19.67 -5.52
N LEU A 329 11.20 19.78 -5.15
CA LEU A 329 11.70 20.88 -4.32
C LEU A 329 11.73 22.20 -5.10
N GLU A 330 12.23 22.15 -6.34
CA GLU A 330 12.43 23.30 -7.21
C GLU A 330 11.12 23.90 -7.74
N ASP A 331 10.12 23.06 -8.04
CA ASP A 331 8.88 23.49 -8.70
C ASP A 331 7.78 23.85 -7.70
N ILE A 332 7.66 25.15 -7.41
CA ILE A 332 6.65 25.69 -6.49
C ILE A 332 5.23 25.57 -7.06
N ASN A 333 5.07 25.69 -8.37
CA ASN A 333 3.76 25.78 -9.00
C ASN A 333 3.10 24.40 -9.12
N HIS A 334 3.87 23.36 -9.47
CA HIS A 334 3.33 22.02 -9.65
C HIS A 334 3.23 21.22 -8.35
N HIS A 335 3.94 21.63 -7.29
CA HIS A 335 3.89 21.00 -5.97
C HIS A 335 3.60 22.02 -4.86
N PRO A 336 2.34 22.47 -4.73
CA PRO A 336 1.96 23.44 -3.69
C PRO A 336 1.84 22.83 -2.29
N ASP A 337 1.70 21.51 -2.18
CA ASP A 337 1.54 20.84 -0.88
C ASP A 337 2.88 20.71 -0.14
N SER A 338 3.04 21.50 0.94
CA SER A 338 4.24 21.50 1.78
C SER A 338 4.58 20.12 2.36
N ARG A 339 3.58 19.23 2.54
CA ARG A 339 3.81 17.86 3.03
C ARG A 339 4.63 17.04 2.05
N ILE A 340 4.38 17.22 0.74
CA ILE A 340 5.12 16.53 -0.32
C ILE A 340 6.56 17.04 -0.35
N VAL A 341 6.75 18.36 -0.32
CA VAL A 341 8.08 18.99 -0.35
C VAL A 341 8.91 18.57 0.86
N ARG A 342 8.35 18.64 2.07
CA ARG A 342 9.00 18.16 3.29
C ARG A 342 9.36 16.67 3.19
N GLY A 343 8.43 15.84 2.72
CA GLY A 343 8.69 14.41 2.51
C GLY A 343 9.82 14.16 1.49
N ALA A 344 9.94 14.99 0.45
CA ALA A 344 11.02 14.89 -0.52
C ALA A 344 12.39 15.21 0.11
N VAL A 345 12.48 16.26 0.93
CA VAL A 345 13.69 16.57 1.70
C VAL A 345 14.07 15.39 2.62
N TYR A 346 13.09 14.85 3.36
CA TYR A 346 13.30 13.69 4.23
C TYR A 346 13.90 12.51 3.46
N PHE A 347 13.30 12.13 2.32
CA PHE A 347 13.76 10.97 1.56
C PHE A 347 15.13 11.17 0.92
N ILE A 348 15.43 12.36 0.38
CA ILE A 348 16.77 12.67 -0.13
C ILE A 348 17.80 12.55 1.01
N GLY A 349 17.53 13.19 2.16
CA GLY A 349 18.43 13.17 3.30
C GLY A 349 18.66 11.76 3.86
N MET A 350 17.60 10.94 3.96
CA MET A 350 17.70 9.56 4.44
C MET A 350 18.39 8.63 3.43
N ALA A 351 18.14 8.81 2.13
CA ALA A 351 18.71 7.98 1.07
C ALA A 351 20.21 8.16 0.89
N LEU A 352 20.69 9.39 1.03
CA LEU A 352 22.08 9.72 0.73
C LEU A 352 22.95 9.83 1.98
N TRP A 353 22.43 10.41 3.06
CA TRP A 353 23.21 10.75 4.26
C TRP A 353 22.64 10.15 5.55
N GLY A 354 21.59 9.33 5.44
CA GLY A 354 20.97 8.68 6.59
C GLY A 354 21.73 7.44 7.06
N PRO A 355 21.43 6.94 8.28
CA PRO A 355 22.03 5.72 8.82
C PRO A 355 21.71 4.48 7.97
N ASN A 356 20.61 4.51 7.22
CA ASN A 356 20.15 3.45 6.33
C ASN A 356 20.31 3.81 4.85
N ARG A 357 21.36 4.58 4.49
CA ARG A 357 21.59 5.04 3.12
C ARG A 357 21.56 3.91 2.08
N VAL A 358 21.20 4.28 0.86
CA VAL A 358 21.16 3.37 -0.28
C VAL A 358 22.54 3.36 -0.93
N SER A 359 23.33 2.31 -0.70
CA SER A 359 24.72 2.21 -1.14
C SER A 359 24.90 2.23 -2.66
N SER A 360 23.88 1.86 -3.43
CA SER A 360 23.90 1.92 -4.90
C SER A 360 23.74 3.33 -5.45
N LEU A 361 23.33 4.32 -4.64
CA LEU A 361 23.12 5.69 -5.08
C LEU A 361 24.30 6.57 -4.70
N THR A 362 25.00 7.08 -5.72
CA THR A 362 26.08 8.06 -5.57
C THR A 362 25.68 9.37 -6.24
N HIS A 363 25.22 10.33 -5.44
CA HIS A 363 24.93 11.68 -5.91
C HIS A 363 25.85 12.69 -5.22
N PRO A 364 26.54 13.56 -5.98
CA PRO A 364 27.35 14.61 -5.37
C PRO A 364 26.42 15.64 -4.69
N PRO A 365 26.76 16.15 -3.50
CA PRO A 365 25.96 17.17 -2.82
C PRO A 365 25.68 18.41 -3.66
N ALA A 366 26.63 18.82 -4.51
CA ALA A 366 26.47 19.93 -5.46
C ALA A 366 25.25 19.80 -6.40
N ALA A 367 24.74 18.60 -6.65
CA ALA A 367 23.55 18.38 -7.47
C ALA A 367 22.23 18.54 -6.69
N ILE A 368 22.28 18.64 -5.36
CA ILE A 368 21.12 18.59 -4.46
C ILE A 368 20.95 19.89 -3.69
N ILE A 369 22.04 20.52 -3.23
CA ILE A 369 21.98 21.76 -2.46
C ILE A 369 21.23 22.89 -3.19
N PRO A 370 21.37 23.08 -4.52
CA PRO A 370 20.55 24.06 -5.24
C PRO A 370 19.04 23.81 -5.14
N ALA A 371 18.61 22.54 -5.09
CA ALA A 371 17.21 22.19 -4.90
C ALA A 371 16.72 22.51 -3.48
N PHE A 372 17.56 22.30 -2.46
CA PHE A 372 17.26 22.76 -1.09
C PHE A 372 17.14 24.27 -1.01
N LEU A 373 18.02 24.99 -1.69
CA LEU A 373 17.99 26.45 -1.73
C LEU A 373 16.66 26.96 -2.30
N LYS A 374 16.16 26.35 -3.39
CA LYS A 374 14.84 26.64 -3.94
C LYS A 374 13.68 26.26 -3.02
N ALA A 375 13.82 25.19 -2.24
CA ALA A 375 12.81 24.81 -1.25
C ALA A 375 12.72 25.82 -0.09
N VAL A 376 13.84 26.42 0.32
CA VAL A 376 13.87 27.49 1.35
C VAL A 376 13.19 28.77 0.87
N ASP A 377 13.21 29.07 -0.44
CA ASP A 377 12.49 30.24 -0.98
C ASP A 377 10.95 30.16 -0.74
N ARG A 378 10.41 29.01 -0.31
CA ARG A 378 8.99 28.82 0.05
C ARG A 378 8.61 29.37 1.42
N ASN A 379 9.57 29.78 2.26
CA ASN A 379 9.33 30.36 3.59
C ASN A 379 8.41 29.52 4.50
N SER A 380 8.64 28.20 4.54
CA SER A 380 7.93 27.27 5.44
C SER A 380 8.88 26.69 6.50
N ASP A 381 8.51 26.87 7.75
CA ASP A 381 9.12 26.35 8.97
C ASP A 381 9.35 24.83 8.93
N ILE A 382 8.33 24.05 8.58
CA ILE A 382 8.36 22.59 8.56
C ILE A 382 9.37 22.08 7.51
N ILE A 383 9.42 22.73 6.33
CA ILE A 383 10.37 22.39 5.26
C ILE A 383 11.79 22.77 5.69
N ALA A 384 11.98 23.98 6.22
CA ALA A 384 13.28 24.43 6.71
C ALA A 384 13.83 23.51 7.81
N TYR A 385 12.98 23.05 8.73
CA TYR A 385 13.37 22.09 9.77
C TYR A 385 13.95 20.81 9.20
N GLU A 386 13.27 20.24 8.20
CA GLU A 386 13.71 19.00 7.56
C GLU A 386 15.01 19.21 6.77
N ILE A 387 15.20 20.38 6.16
CA ILE A 387 16.44 20.76 5.46
C ILE A 387 17.61 20.85 6.45
N ILE A 388 17.42 21.49 7.60
CA ILE A 388 18.43 21.57 8.66
C ILE A 388 18.87 20.17 9.09
N LEU A 389 17.92 19.26 9.30
CA LEU A 389 18.23 17.87 9.66
C LEU A 389 18.99 17.12 8.54
N ALA A 390 18.62 17.35 7.28
CA ALA A 390 19.31 16.76 6.14
C ALA A 390 20.74 17.30 5.98
N LEU A 391 20.95 18.62 6.12
CA LEU A 391 22.27 19.25 6.10
C LEU A 391 23.15 18.77 7.24
N LYS A 392 22.61 18.65 8.46
CA LYS A 392 23.36 18.10 9.60
C LYS A 392 23.88 16.70 9.30
N LYS A 393 23.04 15.83 8.73
CA LYS A 393 23.45 14.47 8.31
C LYS A 393 24.53 14.52 7.24
N LEU A 394 24.39 15.39 6.24
CA LEU A 394 25.38 15.59 5.19
C LEU A 394 26.75 15.98 5.76
N ILE A 395 26.80 16.97 6.66
CA ILE A 395 28.06 17.48 7.22
C ILE A 395 28.74 16.40 8.08
N LEU A 396 27.97 15.69 8.90
CA LEU A 396 28.51 14.61 9.73
C LEU A 396 29.02 13.41 8.92
N ASP A 397 28.39 13.07 7.80
CA ASP A 397 28.79 11.92 6.97
C ASP A 397 29.90 12.28 5.96
N CYS A 398 29.82 13.47 5.35
CA CYS A 398 30.67 13.88 4.22
C CYS A 398 31.59 15.07 4.51
N GLY A 399 31.58 15.67 5.71
CA GLY A 399 32.32 16.89 6.05
C GLY A 399 33.78 16.84 5.61
N ASN A 400 34.50 15.76 5.94
CA ASN A 400 35.91 15.55 5.58
C ASN A 400 36.16 15.43 4.07
N GLN A 401 35.19 14.93 3.29
CA GLN A 401 35.29 14.81 1.82
C GLN A 401 34.91 16.11 1.11
N LEU A 402 34.16 16.98 1.79
CA LEU A 402 33.71 18.28 1.29
C LEU A 402 34.74 19.39 1.51
N VAL A 403 35.76 19.19 2.36
CA VAL A 403 36.81 20.19 2.66
C VAL A 403 37.46 20.75 1.38
N ASN A 404 37.65 19.92 0.36
CA ASN A 404 38.24 20.34 -0.93
C ASN A 404 37.22 20.90 -1.94
N ARG A 405 35.98 21.19 -1.53
CA ARG A 405 34.89 21.67 -2.38
C ARG A 405 34.25 22.94 -1.80
N SER A 406 35.05 24.01 -1.71
CA SER A 406 34.63 25.33 -1.16
C SER A 406 33.28 25.84 -1.72
N LEU A 407 33.01 25.68 -3.03
CA LEU A 407 31.73 26.08 -3.63
C LEU A 407 30.49 25.41 -3.00
N VAL A 408 30.61 24.14 -2.59
CA VAL A 408 29.48 23.42 -1.96
C VAL A 408 29.26 23.93 -0.53
N TRP A 409 30.32 24.32 0.17
CA TRP A 409 30.21 24.93 1.49
C TRP A 409 29.55 26.30 1.42
N ASP A 410 29.89 27.13 0.44
CA ASP A 410 29.24 28.42 0.23
C ASP A 410 27.74 28.25 -0.07
N ASP A 411 27.36 27.27 -0.90
CA ASP A 411 25.95 26.94 -1.15
C ASP A 411 25.22 26.48 0.14
N ILE A 412 25.86 25.67 0.98
CA ILE A 412 25.30 25.22 2.26
C ILE A 412 25.11 26.41 3.22
N LEU A 413 26.12 27.28 3.34
CA LEU A 413 26.05 28.48 4.18
C LEU A 413 24.94 29.42 3.70
N GLU A 414 24.76 29.58 2.39
CA GLU A 414 23.68 30.37 1.82
C GLU A 414 22.28 29.79 2.14
N VAL A 415 22.12 28.45 2.09
CA VAL A 415 20.88 27.79 2.54
C VAL A 415 20.58 28.12 4.01
N VAL A 416 21.59 27.97 4.88
CA VAL A 416 21.43 28.20 6.32
C VAL A 416 21.14 29.68 6.60
N LYS A 417 21.85 30.59 5.95
CA LYS A 417 21.62 32.03 6.03
C LYS A 417 20.19 32.41 5.67
N ARG A 418 19.62 31.85 4.59
CA ARG A 418 18.22 32.12 4.22
C ARG A 418 17.21 31.63 5.25
N ILE A 419 17.47 30.47 5.86
CA ILE A 419 16.62 29.95 6.94
C ILE A 419 16.67 30.88 8.16
N LEU A 420 17.85 31.39 8.52
CA LEU A 420 18.04 32.31 9.63
C LEU A 420 17.35 33.68 9.42
N LEU A 421 17.03 34.04 8.17
CA LEU A 421 16.26 35.23 7.83
C LEU A 421 14.74 35.06 7.99
N TYR A 422 14.24 33.88 8.35
CA TYR A 422 12.79 33.69 8.51
C TYR A 422 12.27 34.50 9.71
N PRO A 423 11.04 35.06 9.64
CA PRO A 423 10.47 35.89 10.70
C PRO A 423 10.42 35.23 12.08
N GLU A 424 10.32 33.90 12.12
CA GLU A 424 10.33 33.11 13.35
C GLU A 424 11.67 33.20 14.11
N PHE A 425 12.79 33.38 13.41
CA PHE A 425 14.11 33.62 14.00
C PHE A 425 14.35 35.10 14.37
N GLN A 426 13.53 36.01 13.82
CA GLN A 426 13.62 37.45 14.06
C GLN A 426 12.69 37.94 15.20
N GLY A 427 11.83 37.05 15.74
CA GLY A 427 10.85 37.38 16.77
C GLY A 427 11.39 37.31 18.22
N VAL A 428 10.96 38.24 19.07
CA VAL A 428 11.41 38.47 20.46
C VAL A 428 10.86 37.43 21.48
N SER A 429 10.16 36.39 21.05
CA SER A 429 9.60 35.37 21.96
C SER A 429 10.35 34.04 21.84
N PRO A 430 11.34 33.76 22.71
CA PRO A 430 11.97 32.46 22.77
C PRO A 430 11.01 31.49 23.46
N SER A 431 10.05 30.94 22.73
CA SER A 431 9.73 29.55 23.02
C SER A 431 10.98 28.79 22.61
N PHE A 432 11.75 28.27 23.58
CA PHE A 432 12.84 27.31 23.38
C PHE A 432 12.29 26.07 22.65
N SER A 433 12.04 26.21 21.36
CA SER A 433 11.51 25.14 20.53
C SER A 433 12.68 24.25 20.13
N THR A 434 12.38 22.96 19.97
CA THR A 434 13.28 21.96 19.38
C THR A 434 13.90 22.43 18.07
N TYR A 435 13.22 23.32 17.35
CA TYR A 435 13.67 23.96 16.12
C TYR A 435 14.93 24.83 16.32
N PHE A 436 14.92 25.78 17.28
CA PHE A 436 16.09 26.63 17.58
C PHE A 436 17.30 25.82 18.07
N GLN A 437 17.07 24.81 18.91
CA GLN A 437 18.13 23.90 19.35
C GLN A 437 18.74 23.14 18.16
N THR A 438 17.93 22.74 17.18
CA THR A 438 18.41 22.03 16.00
C THR A 438 19.25 22.93 15.11
N VAL A 439 18.87 24.20 14.96
CA VAL A 439 19.67 25.21 14.24
C VAL A 439 20.98 25.51 14.95
N HIS A 440 20.94 25.75 16.25
CA HIS A 440 22.16 25.98 17.03
C HIS A 440 23.12 24.79 16.90
N ASN A 441 22.61 23.57 17.05
CA ASN A 441 23.39 22.36 16.85
C ASN A 441 23.97 22.24 15.43
N LEU A 442 23.23 22.67 14.39
CA LEU A 442 23.76 22.71 13.02
C LEU A 442 24.90 23.73 12.90
N ILE A 443 24.75 24.94 13.47
CA ILE A 443 25.79 25.97 13.46
C ILE A 443 27.06 25.46 14.15
N THR A 444 26.94 24.84 15.33
CA THR A 444 28.10 24.22 16.00
C THR A 444 28.72 23.13 15.13
N THR A 445 27.92 22.31 14.45
CA THR A 445 28.44 21.28 13.53
C THR A 445 29.16 21.90 12.33
N LEU A 446 28.67 23.04 11.82
CA LEU A 446 29.33 23.80 10.76
C LEU A 446 30.67 24.36 11.24
N GLU A 447 30.72 25.00 12.41
CA GLU A 447 31.97 25.51 13.01
C GLU A 447 33.05 24.44 13.15
N GLU A 448 32.67 23.20 13.50
CA GLU A 448 33.61 22.08 13.66
C GLU A 448 34.18 21.54 12.33
N HIS A 449 33.45 21.67 11.22
CA HIS A 449 33.77 20.99 9.95
C HIS A 449 34.03 21.94 8.77
N CYS A 450 33.80 23.25 8.93
CA CYS A 450 33.97 24.24 7.87
C CYS A 450 35.45 24.34 7.44
N PRO A 451 35.77 24.40 6.13
CA PRO A 451 37.13 24.63 5.66
C PRO A 451 37.59 26.05 5.95
N GLU A 452 38.91 26.24 6.08
CA GLU A 452 39.50 27.55 6.41
C GLU A 452 39.08 28.67 5.44
N ASP A 453 38.93 28.35 4.16
CA ASP A 453 38.55 29.29 3.11
C ASP A 453 37.10 29.81 3.23
N SER A 454 36.21 29.08 3.90
CA SER A 454 34.80 29.47 4.08
C SER A 454 34.50 30.02 5.49
N HIS A 455 35.52 30.15 6.35
CA HIS A 455 35.35 30.71 7.69
C HIS A 455 34.88 32.16 7.68
N GLU A 456 35.34 33.00 6.75
CA GLU A 456 34.88 34.39 6.67
C GLU A 456 33.37 34.48 6.41
N ASN A 457 32.85 33.65 5.51
CA ASN A 457 31.41 33.58 5.21
C ASN A 457 30.61 33.05 6.42
N LEU A 458 31.15 32.06 7.13
CA LEU A 458 30.55 31.52 8.35
C LEU A 458 30.49 32.59 9.47
N TYR A 459 31.60 33.30 9.71
CA TYR A 459 31.65 34.36 10.71
C TYR A 459 30.75 35.54 10.35
N GLN A 460 30.67 35.94 9.08
CA GLN A 460 29.72 36.95 8.62
C GLN A 460 28.26 36.51 8.83
N MET A 461 27.94 35.24 8.60
CA MET A 461 26.62 34.69 8.86
C MET A 461 26.29 34.71 10.36
N ILE A 462 27.22 34.26 11.21
CA ILE A 462 27.06 34.26 12.68
C ILE A 462 26.94 35.68 13.21
N ASP A 463 27.72 36.63 12.70
CA ASP A 463 27.67 38.03 13.12
C ASP A 463 26.37 38.72 12.68
N GLN A 464 25.88 38.44 11.47
CA GLN A 464 24.52 38.86 11.08
C GLN A 464 23.45 38.28 12.00
N CYS A 465 23.70 37.11 12.59
CA CYS A 465 22.78 36.46 13.52
C CYS A 465 22.89 36.96 14.96
N SER A 466 24.07 37.39 15.41
CA SER A 466 24.28 37.99 16.72
C SER A 466 23.53 39.32 16.86
N HIS A 467 23.32 40.03 15.74
CA HIS A 467 22.53 41.26 15.65
C HIS A 467 21.01 41.03 15.74
N PHE A 468 20.52 39.77 15.75
CA PHE A 468 19.12 39.45 16.02
C PHE A 468 18.78 39.40 17.52
N GLN A 469 19.67 39.88 18.40
CA GLN A 469 19.38 40.11 19.82
C GLN A 469 19.58 41.59 20.22
N VAL A 470 18.48 42.35 20.27
CA VAL A 470 17.89 42.95 21.49
C VAL A 470 16.38 43.04 21.30
#